data_AF-A0A511R1I3-F1
#
_entry.id   AF-A0A511R1I3-F1
#
_cell.length_a   1.000
_cell.length_b   1.000
_cell.length_c   1.000
_cell.angle_alpha   90.00
_cell.angle_beta   90.00
_cell.angle_gamma   90.00
#
_symmetry.space_group_name_H-M   'P 1'
#
loop_
_entity.id
_entity.type
_entity.pdbx_description
1 polymer ?
#
loop_
_entity_poly.entity_id
_entity_poly.type
_entity_poly.pdbx_seq_one_letter_code
_entity_poly.pdbx_strand_id
1 'polypeptide(L)'
;MFYMETGLELRFDFSPHDVASVREGLPARLIGEIAQRYGLNQQDILEAAGIPRSSAHRYKGLGRLNREQSNRLYKVIYLLRRAEELFGSAKLAANWMNSPKVFLHNASPLRYLDTEPGFRAVEHLLGRLEDGLVT
;
A
#
# COMPACT_ATOMS: atom_id res chain seq x y z
N MET A 1 4.96 -6.30 -16.83
CA MET A 1 5.06 -4.84 -16.68
C MET A 1 3.63 -4.30 -16.75
N PHE A 2 3.01 -3.95 -15.63
CA PHE A 2 1.62 -3.50 -15.60
C PHE A 2 1.59 -1.98 -15.76
N TYR A 3 0.93 -1.50 -16.82
CA TYR A 3 0.69 -0.08 -17.06
C TYR A 3 -0.43 0.39 -16.13
N MET A 4 -0.09 1.25 -15.16
CA MET A 4 -1.05 2.26 -14.71
C MET A 4 -0.98 3.37 -15.76
N GLU A 5 -2.10 3.73 -16.38
CA GLU A 5 -2.19 4.77 -17.44
C GLU A 5 -1.80 6.20 -16.96
N THR A 6 -1.18 6.32 -15.79
CA THR A 6 -0.87 7.56 -15.09
C THR A 6 0.61 7.62 -14.65
N GLY A 7 1.54 7.47 -15.60
CA GLY A 7 2.85 8.15 -15.58
C GLY A 7 3.79 7.96 -14.38
N LEU A 8 3.62 6.93 -13.56
CA LEU A 8 4.59 6.58 -12.52
C LEU A 8 4.91 5.08 -12.60
N GLU A 9 6.04 4.75 -13.22
CA GLU A 9 6.55 3.37 -13.29
C GLU A 9 7.21 2.98 -11.97
N LEU A 10 6.43 2.78 -10.90
CA LEU A 10 6.94 2.07 -9.73
C LEU A 10 7.17 0.61 -10.14
N ARG A 11 8.42 0.17 -10.06
CA ARG A 11 8.81 -1.18 -10.49
C ARG A 11 8.48 -2.21 -9.43
N PHE A 12 8.52 -1.79 -8.17
CA PHE A 12 8.34 -2.64 -6.99
C PHE A 12 9.43 -3.70 -6.87
N ASP A 13 10.61 -3.41 -7.42
CA ASP A 13 11.82 -4.24 -7.37
C ASP A 13 12.85 -3.70 -6.37
N PHE A 14 12.49 -2.65 -5.63
CA PHE A 14 13.36 -1.94 -4.69
C PHE A 14 14.62 -1.36 -5.35
N SER A 15 14.57 -1.13 -6.66
CA SER A 15 15.67 -0.54 -7.41
C SER A 15 15.95 0.90 -6.98
N PRO A 16 17.12 1.44 -7.34
CA PRO A 16 17.41 2.88 -7.18
C PRO A 16 16.34 3.80 -7.79
N HIS A 17 15.59 3.32 -8.79
CA HIS A 17 14.48 4.06 -9.38
C HIS A 17 13.30 4.23 -8.41
N ASP A 18 12.90 3.15 -7.72
CA ASP A 18 11.85 3.21 -6.69
C ASP A 18 12.30 4.10 -5.52
N VAL A 19 13.57 3.99 -5.12
CA VAL A 19 14.16 4.86 -4.10
C VAL A 19 14.12 6.34 -4.53
N ALA A 20 14.48 6.64 -5.78
CA ALA A 20 14.42 8.00 -6.31
C ALA A 20 12.98 8.54 -6.32
N SER A 21 12.02 7.75 -6.78
CA SER A 21 10.59 8.12 -6.83
C SER A 21 10.03 8.42 -5.44
N VAL A 22 10.37 7.60 -4.43
CA VAL A 22 9.96 7.83 -3.03
C VAL A 22 10.66 9.07 -2.45
N ARG A 23 11.93 9.30 -2.79
CA ARG A 23 12.69 10.48 -2.31
C ARG A 23 12.20 11.79 -2.91
N GLU A 24 11.82 11.78 -4.18
CA GLU A 24 11.17 12.90 -4.88
C GLU A 24 9.74 13.13 -4.37
N GLY A 25 9.14 12.08 -3.81
CA GLY A 25 7.79 12.06 -3.27
C GLY A 25 6.80 11.51 -4.29
N LEU A 26 5.89 10.62 -3.92
CA LEU A 26 4.93 10.04 -4.87
C LEU A 26 3.81 11.04 -5.19
N PRO A 27 3.23 11.03 -6.40
CA PRO A 27 2.06 11.84 -6.73
C PRO A 27 0.90 11.54 -5.79
N ALA A 28 0.26 12.58 -5.23
CA ALA A 28 -0.85 12.38 -4.29
C ALA A 28 -2.08 11.72 -4.95
N ARG A 29 -2.23 11.84 -6.27
CA ARG A 29 -3.29 11.18 -7.06
C ARG A 29 -3.30 9.66 -6.91
N LEU A 30 -2.13 9.04 -6.66
CA LEU A 30 -2.03 7.59 -6.46
C LEU A 30 -2.92 7.08 -5.33
N ILE A 31 -3.18 7.90 -4.31
CA ILE A 31 -4.08 7.52 -3.22
C ILE A 31 -5.49 7.21 -3.75
N GLY A 32 -6.01 8.07 -4.64
CA GLY A 32 -7.31 7.87 -5.27
C GLY A 32 -7.32 6.71 -6.25
N GLU A 33 -6.26 6.60 -7.07
CA GLU A 33 -6.12 5.52 -8.06
C GLU A 33 -6.09 4.13 -7.38
N ILE A 34 -5.36 3.99 -6.27
CA ILE A 34 -5.26 2.75 -5.50
C ILE A 34 -6.57 2.45 -4.78
N ALA A 35 -7.21 3.47 -4.18
CA ALA A 35 -8.52 3.30 -3.57
C ALA A 35 -9.54 2.77 -4.58
N GLN A 36 -9.56 3.35 -5.78
CA GLN A 36 -10.46 2.92 -6.86
C GLN A 36 -10.15 1.51 -7.36
N ARG A 37 -8.89 1.19 -7.69
CA ARG A 37 -8.47 -0.12 -8.22
C ARG A 37 -8.85 -1.27 -7.28
N TYR A 38 -8.63 -1.09 -5.98
CA TYR A 38 -8.86 -2.12 -4.98
C TYR A 38 -10.25 -2.03 -4.31
N GLY A 39 -11.08 -1.05 -4.68
CA GLY A 39 -12.39 -0.83 -4.06
C GLY A 39 -12.29 -0.49 -2.56
N LEU A 40 -11.19 0.15 -2.14
CA LEU A 40 -10.93 0.53 -0.76
C LEU A 40 -11.41 1.96 -0.49
N ASN A 41 -11.70 2.27 0.77
CA ASN A 41 -11.97 3.63 1.16
C ASN A 41 -10.67 4.47 1.02
N GLN A 42 -10.74 5.57 0.27
CA GLN A 42 -9.61 6.48 0.11
C GLN A 42 -9.05 6.98 1.44
N GLN A 43 -9.90 7.10 2.45
CA GLN A 43 -9.49 7.52 3.79
C GLN A 43 -8.61 6.48 4.50
N ASP A 44 -8.80 5.19 4.23
CA ASP A 44 -7.98 4.13 4.82
C ASP A 44 -6.58 4.11 4.17
N ILE A 45 -6.51 4.41 2.87
CA ILE A 45 -5.22 4.57 2.16
C ILE A 45 -4.46 5.80 2.67
N LEU A 46 -5.15 6.92 2.92
CA LEU A 46 -4.56 8.12 3.52
C LEU A 46 -3.96 7.80 4.90
N GLU A 47 -4.72 7.13 5.76
CA GLU A 47 -4.25 6.75 7.10
C GLU A 47 -3.05 5.81 7.04
N ALA A 48 -3.09 4.80 6.18
CA ALA A 48 -1.96 3.89 5.95
C ALA A 48 -0.72 4.63 5.41
N ALA A 49 -0.92 5.70 4.62
CA ALA A 49 0.14 6.60 4.19
C ALA A 49 0.61 7.60 5.28
N GLY A 50 0.11 7.50 6.51
CA GLY A 50 0.45 8.40 7.61
C GLY A 50 -0.20 9.78 7.51
N ILE A 51 -1.30 9.91 6.77
CA ILE A 51 -2.04 11.16 6.59
C ILE A 51 -3.33 11.12 7.42
N PRO A 52 -3.43 11.93 8.49
CA PRO A 52 -4.63 11.97 9.32
C PRO A 52 -5.86 12.44 8.53
N ARG A 53 -7.06 11.98 8.93
CA ARG A 53 -8.35 12.40 8.33
C ARG A 53 -8.50 13.91 8.24
N SER A 54 -8.08 14.64 9.28
CA SER A 54 -8.14 16.10 9.35
C SER A 54 -7.35 16.80 8.22
N SER A 55 -6.36 16.12 7.64
CA SER A 55 -5.51 16.64 6.57
C SER A 55 -5.95 16.22 5.17
N ALA A 56 -6.94 15.33 5.03
CA ALA A 56 -7.33 14.71 3.76
C ALA A 56 -7.71 15.74 2.67
N HIS A 57 -8.41 16.81 3.06
CA HIS A 57 -8.84 17.86 2.13
C HIS A 57 -7.66 18.55 1.40
N ARG A 58 -6.49 18.63 2.05
CA ARG A 58 -5.29 19.24 1.45
C ARG A 58 -4.74 18.42 0.29
N TYR A 59 -4.92 17.10 0.31
CA TYR A 59 -4.33 16.20 -0.68
C TYR A 59 -5.11 16.11 -2.00
N LYS A 60 -6.34 16.65 -2.06
CA LYS A 60 -7.08 16.78 -3.33
C LYS A 60 -6.41 17.75 -4.33
N GLY A 61 -5.52 18.62 -3.86
CA GLY A 61 -4.76 19.57 -4.69
C GLY A 61 -3.24 19.53 -4.51
N LEU A 62 -2.71 18.65 -3.65
CA LEU A 62 -1.25 18.46 -3.56
C LEU A 62 -0.75 17.74 -4.80
N GLY A 63 0.33 18.24 -5.40
CA GLY A 63 1.01 17.54 -6.49
C GLY A 63 1.67 16.24 -6.03
N ARG A 64 2.44 16.28 -4.93
CA ARG A 64 3.27 15.16 -4.44
C ARG A 64 3.22 15.04 -2.92
N LEU A 65 3.29 13.82 -2.43
CA LEU A 65 3.44 13.49 -1.01
C LEU A 65 4.87 13.80 -0.54
N ASN A 66 5.04 14.02 0.77
CA ASN A 66 6.39 14.12 1.32
C ASN A 66 7.08 12.73 1.34
N ARG A 67 8.38 12.70 1.61
CA ARG A 67 9.18 11.46 1.58
C ARG A 67 8.63 10.36 2.50
N GLU A 68 8.22 10.70 3.71
CA GLU A 68 7.73 9.71 4.68
C GLU A 68 6.38 9.13 4.24
N GLN A 69 5.46 9.99 3.80
CA GLN A 69 4.15 9.57 3.27
C GLN A 69 4.31 8.74 2.00
N SER A 70 5.26 9.11 1.16
CA SER A 70 5.62 8.40 -0.07
C SER A 70 6.16 7.01 0.24
N ASN A 71 7.01 6.88 1.25
CA ASN A 71 7.54 5.60 1.70
C ASN A 71 6.42 4.69 2.22
N ARG A 72 5.49 5.23 3.00
CA ARG A 72 4.33 4.48 3.50
C ARG A 72 3.38 4.08 2.38
N LEU A 73 3.04 4.99 1.48
CA LEU A 73 2.19 4.68 0.33
C LEU A 73 2.85 3.63 -0.58
N TYR A 74 4.16 3.72 -0.83
CA TYR A 74 4.89 2.71 -1.59
C TYR A 74 4.71 1.30 -1.00
N LYS A 75 4.85 1.16 0.32
CA LYS A 75 4.64 -0.12 1.03
C LYS A 75 3.22 -0.64 0.92
N VAL A 76 2.22 0.24 1.04
CA VAL A 76 0.81 -0.11 0.85
C VAL A 76 0.58 -0.69 -0.54
N ILE A 77 1.06 0.00 -1.58
CA ILE A 77 0.88 -0.42 -2.98
C ILE A 77 1.62 -1.74 -3.23
N TYR A 78 2.85 -1.86 -2.73
CA TYR A 78 3.67 -3.06 -2.86
C TYR A 78 2.95 -4.29 -2.29
N LEU A 79 2.41 -4.22 -1.08
CA LEU A 79 1.71 -5.34 -0.45
C LEU A 79 0.36 -5.65 -1.11
N LEU A 80 -0.39 -4.63 -1.52
CA LEU A 80 -1.63 -4.82 -2.27
C LEU A 80 -1.38 -5.56 -3.59
N ARG A 81 -0.31 -5.18 -4.29
CA ARG A 81 0.09 -5.82 -5.55
C ARG A 81 0.51 -7.27 -5.33
N ARG A 82 1.36 -7.55 -4.34
CA ARG A 82 1.74 -8.94 -4.01
C ARG A 82 0.55 -9.79 -3.62
N ALA A 83 -0.37 -9.23 -2.82
CA ALA A 83 -1.61 -9.91 -2.49
C ALA A 83 -2.50 -10.15 -3.72
N GLU A 84 -2.54 -9.21 -4.68
CA GLU A 84 -3.26 -9.41 -5.94
C GLU A 84 -2.63 -10.50 -6.81
N GLU A 85 -1.30 -10.55 -6.89
CA GLU A 85 -0.56 -11.61 -7.58
C GLU A 85 -0.82 -12.98 -6.94
N LEU A 86 -0.85 -13.06 -5.60
CA LEU A 86 -1.14 -14.29 -4.86
C LEU A 86 -2.60 -14.76 -5.00
N PHE A 87 -3.57 -13.86 -4.81
CA PHE A 87 -4.99 -14.20 -4.78
C PHE A 87 -5.67 -14.13 -6.15
N GLY A 88 -4.98 -13.63 -7.18
CA GLY A 88 -5.46 -13.55 -8.56
C GLY A 88 -6.53 -12.47 -8.81
N SER A 89 -6.79 -11.58 -7.85
CA SER A 89 -7.82 -10.53 -8.00
C SER A 89 -7.61 -9.38 -7.03
N ALA A 90 -7.67 -8.14 -7.52
CA ALA A 90 -7.66 -6.92 -6.70
C ALA A 90 -8.68 -6.96 -5.56
N LYS A 91 -9.90 -7.48 -5.81
CA LYS A 91 -10.93 -7.64 -4.77
C LYS A 91 -10.51 -8.59 -3.64
N LEU A 92 -9.88 -9.71 -3.95
CA LEU A 92 -9.43 -10.68 -2.95
C LEU A 92 -8.23 -10.15 -2.17
N ALA A 93 -7.31 -9.46 -2.85
CA ALA A 93 -6.20 -8.75 -2.23
C ALA A 93 -6.69 -7.68 -1.24
N ALA A 94 -7.63 -6.83 -1.65
CA ALA A 94 -8.23 -5.81 -0.81
C ALA A 94 -8.92 -6.42 0.41
N ASN A 95 -9.70 -7.49 0.21
CA ASN A 95 -10.35 -8.23 1.30
C ASN A 95 -9.31 -8.78 2.29
N TRP A 96 -8.24 -9.39 1.81
CA TRP A 96 -7.19 -9.92 2.67
C TRP A 96 -6.49 -8.80 3.44
N MET A 97 -6.13 -7.69 2.76
CA MET A 97 -5.46 -6.53 3.35
C MET A 97 -6.32 -5.80 4.39
N ASN A 98 -7.66 -5.85 4.26
CA ASN A 98 -8.58 -5.15 5.16
C ASN A 98 -9.20 -6.05 6.24
N SER A 99 -9.03 -7.38 6.14
CA SER A 99 -9.57 -8.31 7.14
C SER A 99 -8.61 -8.51 8.32
N PRO A 100 -9.10 -8.54 9.57
CA PRO A 100 -8.32 -8.89 10.75
C PRO A 100 -7.49 -10.16 10.58
N LYS A 101 -6.29 -10.19 11.17
CA LYS A 101 -5.44 -11.39 11.24
C LYS A 101 -5.06 -11.65 12.68
N VAL A 102 -5.24 -12.89 13.13
CA VAL A 102 -4.85 -13.32 14.49
C VAL A 102 -3.36 -13.05 14.74
N PHE A 103 -2.51 -13.33 13.74
CA PHE A 103 -1.07 -13.05 13.78
C PHE A 103 -0.72 -11.57 14.01
N LEU A 104 -1.62 -10.65 13.66
CA LEU A 104 -1.45 -9.21 13.80
C LEU A 104 -2.28 -8.65 14.97
N HIS A 105 -2.49 -9.44 16.03
CA HIS A 105 -3.31 -9.07 17.18
C HIS A 105 -4.74 -8.62 16.79
N ASN A 106 -5.35 -9.29 15.81
CA ASN A 106 -6.66 -8.96 15.22
C ASN A 106 -6.73 -7.58 14.53
N ALA A 107 -5.59 -6.94 14.25
CA ALA A 107 -5.55 -5.82 13.32
C ALA A 107 -5.63 -6.32 11.87
N SER A 108 -6.11 -5.47 10.96
CA SER A 108 -5.99 -5.74 9.53
C SER A 108 -4.57 -5.39 9.04
N PRO A 109 -4.05 -6.10 8.03
CA PRO A 109 -2.75 -5.79 7.43
C PRO A 109 -2.58 -4.30 7.11
N LEU A 110 -3.58 -3.67 6.49
CA LEU A 110 -3.53 -2.27 6.08
C LEU A 110 -3.31 -1.30 7.27
N ARG A 111 -3.93 -1.58 8.43
CA ARG A 111 -3.76 -0.76 9.64
C ARG A 111 -2.44 -0.99 10.36
N TYR A 112 -1.73 -2.06 10.02
CA TYR A 112 -0.45 -2.43 10.61
C TYR A 112 0.75 -1.81 9.86
N LEU A 113 0.52 -1.05 8.77
CA LEU A 113 1.58 -0.53 7.90
C LEU A 113 2.15 0.84 8.31
N ASP A 114 1.69 1.39 9.42
CA ASP A 114 2.09 2.72 9.90
C ASP A 114 3.51 2.76 10.48
N THR A 115 4.13 1.60 10.68
CA THR A 115 5.50 1.42 11.18
C THR A 115 6.29 0.41 10.34
N GLU A 116 7.63 0.51 10.36
CA GLU A 116 8.50 -0.46 9.69
C GLU A 116 8.31 -1.90 10.21
N PRO A 117 8.30 -2.17 11.53
CA PRO A 117 8.07 -3.53 12.03
C PRO A 117 6.71 -4.09 11.61
N GLY A 118 5.68 -3.24 11.58
CA GLY A 118 4.35 -3.66 11.15
C GLY A 118 4.29 -4.02 9.66
N PHE A 119 4.96 -3.24 8.80
CA PHE A 119 5.17 -3.61 7.40
C PHE A 119 5.87 -4.97 7.25
N ARG A 120 6.98 -5.19 7.97
CA ARG A 120 7.71 -6.46 7.93
C ARG A 120 6.87 -7.65 8.42
N ALA A 121 6.02 -7.45 9.42
CA ALA A 121 5.11 -8.47 9.91
C ALA A 121 4.07 -8.86 8.87
N VAL A 122 3.47 -7.89 8.16
CA VAL A 122 2.53 -8.14 7.07
C VAL A 122 3.22 -8.80 5.89
N GLU A 123 4.39 -8.31 5.50
CA GLU A 123 5.21 -8.88 4.42
C GLU A 123 5.55 -10.34 4.69
N HIS A 124 5.98 -10.66 5.91
CA HIS A 124 6.28 -12.03 6.32
C HIS A 124 5.03 -12.92 6.29
N LEU A 125 3.89 -12.44 6.80
CA LEU A 125 2.64 -13.19 6.76
C LEU A 125 2.21 -13.48 5.31
N LEU A 126 2.35 -12.50 4.41
CA LEU A 126 2.02 -12.69 3.00
C LEU A 126 2.97 -13.69 2.33
N GLY A 127 4.28 -13.59 2.58
CA GLY A 127 5.27 -14.53 2.06
C GLY A 127 5.03 -15.98 2.50
N ARG A 128 4.60 -16.20 3.75
CA ARG A 128 4.19 -17.55 4.20
C ARG A 128 3.05 -18.12 3.38
N LEU A 129 2.06 -17.28 3.02
CA LEU A 129 0.94 -17.72 2.19
C LEU A 129 1.38 -18.01 0.74
N GLU A 130 2.31 -17.23 0.21
CA GLU A 130 2.93 -17.48 -1.10
C GLU A 130 3.68 -18.83 -1.12
N ASP A 131 4.36 -19.18 -0.03
CA ASP A 131 5.04 -20.46 0.16
C ASP A 131 4.08 -21.64 0.46
N GLY A 132 2.77 -21.40 0.50
CA GLY A 132 1.76 -22.41 0.83
C GLY A 132 1.70 -22.80 2.31
N LEU A 133 2.34 -22.04 3.19
CA LEU A 133 2.30 -22.24 4.63
C LEU A 133 0.99 -21.66 5.19
N VAL A 134 0.06 -22.52 5.57
CA VAL A 134 -1.18 -22.11 6.25
C VAL A 134 -0.85 -21.65 7.67
N THR A 135 -1.37 -20.49 8.07
CA THR A 135 -1.21 -19.91 9.41
C THR A 135 -2.57 -19.82 10.10
#